data_AF-A0A1V6ANM4-F1
#
_entry.id   AF-A0A1V6ANM4-F1
#
_cell.length_a   1.000
_cell.length_b   1.000
_cell.length_c   1.000
_cell.angle_alpha   90.00
_cell.angle_beta   90.00
_cell.angle_gamma   90.00
#
_symmetry.space_group_name_H-M   'P 1'
#
loop_
_entity.id
_entity.type
_entity.pdbx_description
1 polymer ?
#
loop_
_entity_poly.entity_id
_entity_poly.type
_entity_poly.pdbx_seq_one_letter_code
_entity_poly.pdbx_strand_id
1 'polypeptide(L)'
;MIINRDKYLNQLIHKKWNGLIKFTNGIRRCRKSYLLFRLLHAHLNSIGIEDKYIIELTLDDEVNAKYRNPLELGKYIRSMIIDEDKKYYVFLDEIHHVKDIKNP
;
A
#
# COMPACT_ATOMS: atom_id res chain seq x y z
N MET A 1 -21.34 1.32 9.02
CA MET A 1 -20.66 1.36 10.33
C MET A 1 -19.17 1.16 10.12
N ILE A 2 -18.34 2.15 10.44
CA ILE A 2 -16.88 2.04 10.41
C ILE A 2 -16.47 1.34 11.72
N ILE A 3 -15.72 0.24 11.62
CA ILE A 3 -15.16 -0.43 12.81
C ILE A 3 -13.79 0.18 13.06
N ASN A 4 -13.67 0.96 14.14
CA ASN A 4 -12.38 1.55 14.53
C ASN A 4 -11.38 0.44 14.92
N ARG A 5 -10.16 0.57 14.40
CA ARG A 5 -9.02 -0.32 14.66
C ARG A 5 -7.81 0.49 15.13
N ASP A 6 -8.06 1.40 16.05
CA ASP A 6 -7.12 2.46 16.45
C ASP A 6 -5.77 1.89 16.87
N LYS A 7 -5.74 0.76 17.59
CA LYS A 7 -4.50 0.09 17.97
C LYS A 7 -3.62 -0.28 16.76
N TYR A 8 -4.18 -0.90 15.74
CA TYR A 8 -3.42 -1.36 14.56
C TYR A 8 -3.08 -0.20 13.63
N LEU A 9 -4.01 0.75 13.47
CA LEU A 9 -3.79 1.97 12.71
C LEU A 9 -2.66 2.79 13.32
N ASN A 10 -2.66 2.99 14.64
CA ASN A 10 -1.62 3.72 15.34
C ASN A 10 -0.25 3.04 15.18
N GLN A 11 -0.17 1.70 15.22
CA GLN A 11 1.09 1.00 14.97
C GLN A 11 1.67 1.29 13.57
N LEU A 12 0.82 1.39 12.55
CA LEU A 12 1.26 1.75 11.20
C LEU A 12 1.74 3.20 11.15
N ILE A 13 0.97 4.12 11.75
CA ILE A 13 1.29 5.54 11.81
C ILE A 13 2.63 5.78 12.51
N HIS A 14 2.87 5.15 13.66
CA HIS A 14 4.09 5.37 14.46
C HIS A 14 5.35 4.83 13.76
N LYS A 15 5.19 3.89 12.83
CA LYS A 15 6.31 3.30 12.08
C LYS A 15 6.58 4.02 10.77
N LYS A 16 5.80 5.04 10.40
CA LYS A 16 5.98 5.79 9.14
C LYS A 16 7.34 6.49 9.11
N TRP A 17 7.92 6.62 7.91
CA TRP A 17 9.18 7.37 7.67
C TRP A 17 10.43 6.90 8.41
N ASN A 18 10.48 5.65 8.87
CA ASN A 18 11.66 5.10 9.55
C ASN A 18 12.60 4.30 8.60
N GLY A 19 12.43 4.43 7.28
CA GLY A 19 13.25 3.75 6.27
C GLY A 19 12.92 2.26 6.02
N LEU A 20 11.99 1.66 6.76
CA LEU A 20 11.64 0.24 6.60
C LEU A 20 10.27 0.05 5.92
N ILE A 21 10.16 -0.97 5.07
CA ILE A 21 8.88 -1.43 4.51
C ILE A 21 7.97 -1.99 5.61
N LYS A 22 6.66 -1.75 5.51
CA LYS A 22 5.67 -2.26 6.47
C LYS A 22 4.97 -3.48 5.89
N PHE A 23 5.19 -4.62 6.53
CA PHE A 23 4.50 -5.86 6.20
C PHE A 23 3.33 -6.07 7.18
N THR A 24 2.11 -6.13 6.65
CA THR A 24 0.90 -6.45 7.41
C THR A 24 0.38 -7.82 7.03
N ASN A 25 0.85 -8.86 7.73
CA ASN A 25 0.39 -10.22 7.52
C ASN A 25 -0.77 -10.56 8.47
N GLY A 26 -1.52 -11.61 8.15
CA GLY A 26 -2.57 -12.14 9.03
C GLY A 26 -3.45 -13.15 8.32
N ILE A 27 -4.39 -13.76 9.03
CA ILE A 27 -5.29 -14.78 8.48
C ILE A 27 -6.19 -14.19 7.38
N ARG A 28 -6.59 -14.98 6.39
CA ARG A 28 -7.54 -14.57 5.34
C ARG A 28 -8.86 -14.11 6.00
N ARG A 29 -9.53 -13.12 5.40
CA ARG A 29 -10.81 -12.53 5.88
C ARG A 29 -10.76 -11.76 7.21
N CYS A 30 -9.58 -11.49 7.78
CA CYS A 30 -9.47 -10.57 8.92
C CYS A 30 -9.57 -9.07 8.56
N ARG A 31 -9.98 -8.75 7.31
CA ARG A 31 -10.20 -7.39 6.79
C ARG A 31 -8.94 -6.51 6.84
N LYS A 32 -7.78 -7.03 6.43
CA LYS A 32 -6.52 -6.26 6.37
C LYS A 32 -6.57 -5.18 5.31
N SER A 33 -7.08 -5.52 4.12
CA SER A 33 -7.29 -4.57 3.02
C SER A 33 -8.17 -3.40 3.45
N TYR A 34 -9.18 -3.65 4.30
CA TYR A 34 -10.00 -2.59 4.91
C TYR A 34 -9.19 -1.68 5.86
N LEU A 35 -8.23 -2.22 6.62
CA LEU A 35 -7.37 -1.41 7.47
C LEU A 35 -6.48 -0.47 6.63
N LEU A 36 -5.93 -0.95 5.52
CA LEU A 36 -5.04 -0.15 4.65
C LEU A 36 -5.85 0.83 3.78
N PHE A 37 -6.68 0.32 2.87
CA PHE A 37 -7.36 1.11 1.83
C PHE A 37 -8.54 1.95 2.34
N ARG A 38 -8.99 1.76 3.59
CA ARG A 38 -10.09 2.56 4.14
C ARG A 38 -9.65 3.34 5.35
N LEU A 39 -9.15 2.67 6.40
CA LEU A 39 -8.83 3.36 7.65
C LEU A 39 -7.54 4.19 7.54
N LEU A 40 -6.46 3.61 7.02
CA LEU A 40 -5.22 4.35 6.84
C LEU A 40 -5.35 5.41 5.76
N HIS A 41 -5.96 5.10 4.60
CA HIS A 41 -6.24 6.09 3.56
C HIS A 41 -7.05 7.29 4.11
N ALA A 42 -8.19 7.04 4.76
CA ALA A 42 -8.98 8.12 5.35
C ALA A 42 -8.19 8.92 6.39
N HIS A 43 -7.33 8.27 7.18
CA HIS A 43 -6.45 8.96 8.11
C HIS A 43 -5.42 9.85 7.40
N LEU A 44 -4.77 9.37 6.34
CA LEU A 44 -3.82 10.15 5.55
C LEU A 44 -4.49 11.39 4.94
N ASN A 45 -5.70 11.22 4.40
CA ASN A 45 -6.49 12.33 3.88
C ASN A 45 -6.85 13.33 4.98
N SER A 46 -7.22 12.85 6.18
CA SER A 46 -7.55 13.70 7.32
C SER A 46 -6.39 14.57 7.81
N ILE A 47 -5.14 14.17 7.56
CA ILE A 47 -3.93 14.95 7.89
C ILE A 47 -3.39 15.75 6.69
N GLY A 48 -4.17 15.85 5.61
CA GLY A 48 -3.87 16.70 4.45
C GLY A 48 -3.01 16.06 3.35
N ILE A 49 -2.86 14.73 3.35
CA ILE A 49 -2.26 14.03 2.21
C ILE A 49 -3.31 13.90 1.10
N GLU A 50 -2.99 14.36 -0.11
CA GLU A 50 -3.87 14.25 -1.27
C GLU A 50 -3.82 12.82 -1.86
N ASP A 51 -4.92 12.38 -2.47
CA ASP A 51 -5.03 11.04 -3.08
C ASP A 51 -3.95 10.78 -4.14
N LYS A 52 -3.49 11.81 -4.86
CA LYS A 52 -2.40 11.70 -5.85
C LYS A 52 -1.07 11.22 -5.25
N TYR A 53 -0.90 11.36 -3.93
CA TYR A 53 0.27 10.89 -3.19
C TYR A 53 0.06 9.51 -2.52
N ILE A 54 -1.08 8.86 -2.79
CA ILE A 54 -1.45 7.56 -2.24
C ILE A 54 -1.68 6.60 -3.42
N ILE A 55 -0.76 5.66 -3.59
CA ILE A 55 -0.79 4.65 -4.65
C ILE A 55 -1.32 3.36 -4.05
N GLU A 56 -2.47 2.91 -4.52
CA GLU A 56 -3.14 1.69 -4.05
C GLU A 56 -3.22 0.66 -5.17
N LEU A 57 -2.78 -0.57 -4.90
CA LEU A 57 -2.82 -1.66 -5.88
C LEU A 57 -3.12 -3.01 -5.21
N THR A 58 -4.10 -3.73 -5.74
CA THR A 58 -4.44 -5.11 -5.34
C THR A 58 -4.05 -6.06 -6.47
N LEU A 59 -3.19 -7.04 -6.18
CA LEU A 59 -2.53 -7.87 -7.20
C LEU A 59 -3.25 -9.19 -7.52
N ASP A 60 -4.34 -9.49 -6.82
CA ASP A 60 -5.24 -10.61 -7.11
C ASP A 60 -6.28 -10.28 -8.19
N ASP A 61 -6.59 -9.00 -8.40
CA ASP A 61 -7.48 -8.52 -9.47
C ASP A 61 -6.91 -8.82 -10.88
N GLU A 62 -7.77 -9.24 -11.79
CA GLU A 62 -7.42 -9.61 -13.17
C GLU A 62 -6.88 -8.41 -13.96
N VAL A 63 -7.45 -7.22 -13.75
CA VAL A 63 -6.99 -5.98 -14.43
C VAL A 63 -5.54 -5.62 -14.07
N ASN A 64 -5.10 -6.10 -12.90
CA ASN A 64 -3.75 -5.87 -12.37
C ASN A 64 -2.81 -7.05 -12.61
N ALA A 65 -3.23 -8.09 -13.34
CA ALA A 65 -2.44 -9.30 -13.56
C ALA A 65 -1.07 -9.01 -14.20
N LYS A 66 -0.97 -7.99 -15.06
CA LYS A 66 0.30 -7.56 -15.67
C LYS A 66 1.33 -7.10 -14.64
N TYR A 67 0.89 -6.56 -13.51
CA TYR A 67 1.74 -6.10 -12.41
C TYR A 67 2.22 -7.25 -11.49
N ARG A 68 1.82 -8.50 -11.76
CA ARG A 68 2.43 -9.69 -11.13
C ARG A 68 3.87 -9.93 -11.62
N ASN A 69 4.28 -9.25 -12.69
CA ASN A 69 5.68 -9.12 -13.06
C ASN A 69 6.32 -7.99 -12.24
N PRO A 70 7.37 -8.27 -11.43
CA PRO A 70 7.99 -7.26 -10.56
C PRO A 70 8.63 -6.10 -11.34
N LEU A 71 9.10 -6.33 -12.56
CA LEU A 71 9.66 -5.26 -13.39
C LEU A 71 8.56 -4.30 -13.86
N GLU A 72 7.41 -4.83 -14.27
CA GLU A 72 6.26 -4.03 -14.69
C GLU A 72 5.61 -3.31 -13.50
N LEU A 73 5.53 -3.96 -12.34
CA LEU A 73 5.10 -3.33 -11.09
C LEU A 73 5.98 -2.14 -10.73
N GLY A 74 7.31 -2.34 -10.74
CA GLY A 74 8.25 -1.27 -10.43
C GLY A 74 8.16 -0.10 -11.41
N LYS A 75 8.05 -0.39 -12.72
CA LYS A 75 7.83 0.65 -13.74
C LYS A 75 6.52 1.41 -13.50
N TYR A 76 5.44 0.69 -13.22
CA TYR A 76 4.13 1.28 -12.97
C TYR A 76 4.14 2.21 -11.76
N ILE A 77 4.65 1.74 -10.62
CA ILE A 77 4.74 2.57 -9.41
C ILE A 77 5.55 3.83 -9.69
N ARG A 78 6.70 3.72 -10.36
CA ARG A 78 7.52 4.89 -10.73
C ARG A 78 6.81 5.84 -11.68
N SER A 79 6.01 5.33 -12.62
CA SER A 79 5.25 6.18 -13.55
C SER A 79 4.13 6.99 -12.89
N MET A 80 3.70 6.60 -11.68
CA MET A 80 2.70 7.32 -10.89
C MET A 80 3.33 8.41 -10.01
N ILE A 81 4.66 8.46 -9.91
CA ILE A 81 5.39 9.50 -9.17
C ILE A 81 5.50 10.71 -10.08
N ILE A 82 4.73 11.76 -9.77
CA ILE A 82 4.69 13.01 -10.54
C ILE A 82 5.55 14.11 -9.93
N ASP A 83 5.79 14.05 -8.63
CA ASP A 83 6.52 15.05 -7.83
C ASP A 83 7.68 14.36 -7.09
N GLU A 84 8.93 14.61 -7.48
CA GLU A 84 10.10 13.95 -6.88
C GLU A 84 10.35 14.37 -5.41
N ASP A 85 9.99 15.60 -5.05
CA ASP A 85 10.19 16.16 -3.71
C ASP A 85 9.10 15.77 -2.70
N LYS A 86 8.06 15.05 -3.15
CA LYS A 86 6.92 14.65 -2.32
C LYS A 86 7.05 13.21 -1.89
N LYS A 87 6.51 12.93 -0.69
CA LYS A 87 6.48 11.58 -0.16
C LYS A 87 5.20 10.88 -0.57
N TYR A 88 5.33 9.65 -1.07
CA TYR A 88 4.22 8.80 -1.49
C TYR A 88 3.98 7.67 -0.50
N TYR A 89 2.72 7.29 -0.35
CA TYR A 89 2.31 6.07 0.32
C TYR A 89 1.96 5.03 -0.74
N VAL A 90 2.66 3.89 -0.73
CA VAL A 90 2.39 2.79 -1.68
C VAL A 90 1.82 1.61 -0.92
N PHE A 91 0.56 1.27 -1.20
CA PHE A 91 -0.14 0.12 -0.63
C PHE A 91 -0.24 -0.97 -1.67
N LEU A 92 0.43 -2.10 -1.41
CA LEU A 92 0.38 -3.28 -2.24
C LEU A 92 -0.30 -4.39 -1.44
N ASP A 93 -1.43 -4.89 -1.95
CA ASP A 93 -2.14 -6.01 -1.35
C ASP A 93 -1.98 -7.28 -2.19
N GLU A 94 -2.00 -8.41 -1.51
CA GLU A 94 -1.76 -9.74 -2.09
C GLU A 94 -0.45 -9.83 -2.89
N ILE A 95 0.61 -9.17 -2.39
CA ILE A 95 1.95 -9.09 -3.00
C ILE A 95 2.58 -10.47 -3.32
N HIS A 96 2.15 -11.52 -2.63
CA HIS A 96 2.59 -12.89 -2.86
C HIS A 96 2.23 -13.43 -4.26
N HIS A 97 1.37 -12.75 -5.02
CA HIS A 97 1.13 -13.05 -6.44
C HIS A 97 2.24 -12.55 -7.39
N VAL A 98 3.13 -11.66 -6.91
CA VAL A 98 4.25 -11.15 -7.72
C VAL A 98 5.36 -12.18 -7.74
N LYS A 99 5.93 -12.42 -8.93
CA LYS A 99 7.05 -13.34 -9.08
C LYS A 99 8.30 -12.82 -8.38
N ASP A 100 9.05 -13.72 -7.75
CA ASP A 100 10.37 -13.39 -7.24
C ASP A 100 11.34 -13.13 -8.39
N ILE A 101 12.14 -12.08 -8.24
CA ILE A 101 13.32 -11.84 -9.07
C ILE A 101 14.54 -11.78 -8.16
N LYS A 102 15.69 -12.24 -8.67
CA LYS A 102 16.94 -11.96 -7.99
C LYS A 102 17.14 -10.46 -7.94
N ASN A 103 17.36 -9.94 -6.75
CA ASN A 103 17.84 -8.57 -6.60
C ASN A 103 19.18 -8.48 -7.34
N PRO A 104 19.34 -7.55 -8.31
CA PRO A 104 20.62 -7.36 -8.97
C PRO A 104 21.73 -6.98 -8.00
#